data_AF-A0A7J6HKP3-F1
#
_entry.id   AF-A0A7J6HKP3-F1
#
_cell.length_a   1.000
_cell.length_b   1.000
_cell.length_c   1.000
_cell.angle_alpha   90.00
_cell.angle_beta   90.00
_cell.angle_gamma   90.00
#
_symmetry.space_group_name_H-M   'P 1'
#
loop_
_entity.id
_entity.type
_entity.pdbx_description
1 polymer ?
#
loop_
_entity_poly.entity_id
_entity_poly.type
_entity_poly.pdbx_seq_one_letter_code
_entity_poly.pdbx_strand_id
1 'polypeptide(L)'
;MAELENPKVMTSLITFLSSLLQRVSESNDINCQFQAQKISIFHGLSRPTITIQSYLERIFKYYNNAYYAKVGGISTKEMNFLEVDFLFGVGFQLNVTPTTFQTYCCYLQREMLLMQPPLQLTTSSLITSGKSLNLHLCFNEDQDQSSHQTQQQLAV
;
A
#
# COMPACT_ATOMS: atom_id res chain seq x y z
N MET A 1 -20.96 24.20 -6.14
CA MET A 1 -19.78 23.59 -6.80
C MET A 1 -18.72 24.60 -7.22
N ALA A 2 -19.05 25.89 -7.41
CA ALA A 2 -18.10 26.93 -7.83
C ALA A 2 -17.12 27.44 -6.74
N GLU A 3 -17.38 27.21 -5.45
CA GLU A 3 -16.49 27.70 -4.38
C GLU A 3 -15.19 26.89 -4.26
N LEU A 4 -15.16 25.65 -4.75
CA LEU A 4 -13.99 24.77 -4.71
C LEU A 4 -12.98 25.07 -5.84
N GLU A 5 -13.36 25.89 -6.83
CA GLU A 5 -12.48 26.29 -7.93
C GLU A 5 -11.74 27.59 -7.66
N ASN A 6 -11.98 28.25 -6.52
CA ASN A 6 -11.20 29.44 -6.18
C ASN A 6 -9.75 29.03 -5.90
N PRO A 7 -8.78 29.42 -6.75
CA PRO A 7 -7.40 28.96 -6.65
C PRO A 7 -6.76 29.39 -5.32
N LYS A 8 -7.22 30.51 -4.72
CA LYS A 8 -6.76 30.95 -3.40
C LYS A 8 -7.20 29.99 -2.30
N VAL A 9 -8.46 29.55 -2.33
CA VAL A 9 -9.00 28.61 -1.34
C VAL A 9 -8.29 27.27 -1.41
N MET A 10 -8.10 26.72 -2.62
CA MET A 10 -7.41 25.43 -2.79
C MET A 10 -5.94 25.50 -2.38
N THR A 11 -5.25 26.60 -2.67
CA THR A 11 -3.87 26.78 -2.21
C THR A 11 -3.78 26.82 -0.68
N SER A 12 -4.72 27.52 -0.01
CA SER A 12 -4.81 27.56 1.45
C SER A 12 -5.12 26.18 2.04
N LEU A 13 -6.03 25.42 1.44
CA LEU A 13 -6.34 24.06 1.89
C LEU A 13 -5.14 23.11 1.75
N ILE A 14 -4.45 23.14 0.60
CA ILE A 14 -3.25 22.34 0.38
C ILE A 14 -2.17 22.69 1.41
N THR A 15 -1.95 23.97 1.68
CA THR A 15 -0.97 24.44 2.67
C THR A 15 -1.34 24.00 4.08
N PHE A 16 -2.61 24.13 4.45
CA PHE A 16 -3.09 23.72 5.76
C PHE A 16 -2.94 22.21 5.94
N LEU A 17 -3.46 21.41 5.01
CA LEU A 17 -3.40 19.95 5.06
C LEU A 17 -1.97 19.44 5.02
N SER A 18 -1.11 20.00 4.17
CA SER A 18 0.30 19.62 4.12
C SER A 18 1.00 19.88 5.46
N SER A 19 0.76 21.05 6.08
CA SER A 19 1.35 21.38 7.38
C SER A 19 0.86 20.45 8.48
N LEU A 20 -0.43 20.09 8.48
CA LEU A 20 -1.02 19.19 9.48
C LEU A 20 -0.45 17.78 9.34
N LEU A 21 -0.46 17.24 8.11
CA LEU A 21 0.06 15.90 7.82
C LEU A 21 1.56 15.81 8.06
N GLN A 22 2.33 16.86 7.76
CA GLN A 22 3.76 16.93 8.05
C GLN A 22 4.02 16.81 9.55
N ARG A 23 3.32 17.61 10.38
CA ARG A 23 3.46 17.53 11.84
C ARG A 23 3.06 16.17 12.40
N VAL A 24 1.96 15.59 11.90
CA VAL A 24 1.50 14.26 12.33
C VAL A 24 2.51 13.18 11.94
N SER A 25 3.04 13.22 10.72
CA SER A 25 4.07 12.28 10.26
C SER A 25 5.33 12.38 11.12
N GLU A 26 5.83 13.58 11.39
CA GLU A 26 7.04 13.78 12.21
C GLU A 26 6.84 13.34 13.66
N SER A 27 5.67 13.64 14.24
CA SER A 27 5.34 13.20 15.61
C SER A 27 5.22 11.68 15.69
N ASN A 28 4.63 11.05 14.68
CA ASN A 28 4.51 9.60 14.61
C ASN A 28 5.87 8.93 14.41
N ASP A 29 6.75 9.48 13.56
CA ASP A 29 8.10 8.97 13.32
C ASP A 29 8.95 8.97 14.61
N ILE A 30 8.80 9.99 15.47
CA ILE A 30 9.48 10.06 16.78
C ILE A 30 8.94 8.97 17.72
N ASN A 31 7.63 8.73 17.74
CA ASN A 31 7.00 7.77 18.65
C ASN A 31 7.27 6.31 18.25
N CYS A 32 7.63 6.05 16.98
CA CYS A 32 8.02 4.73 16.49
C CYS A 32 9.29 4.14 17.13
N GLN A 33 10.13 4.95 17.79
CA GLN A 33 11.35 4.45 18.45
C GLN A 33 11.09 3.61 19.71
N PHE A 34 9.89 3.66 20.28
CA PHE A 34 9.59 3.09 21.60
C PHE A 34 8.58 1.95 21.58
N GLN A 35 8.07 1.55 20.41
CA GLN A 35 7.08 0.48 20.27
C GLN A 35 7.38 -0.39 19.04
N ALA A 36 7.35 -1.71 19.21
CA ALA A 36 7.35 -2.66 18.10
C ALA A 36 6.05 -2.47 17.30
N GLN A 37 6.13 -1.73 16.19
CA GLN A 37 4.95 -1.41 15.39
C GLN A 37 4.69 -2.51 14.36
N LYS A 38 3.42 -2.93 14.25
CA LYS A 38 2.96 -3.80 13.18
C LYS A 38 3.11 -3.06 11.85
N ILE A 39 4.06 -3.48 11.02
CA ILE A 39 4.27 -2.91 9.69
C ILE A 39 3.02 -3.17 8.86
N SER A 40 2.32 -2.09 8.50
CA SER A 40 1.19 -2.12 7.58
C SER A 40 1.65 -1.95 6.14
N ILE A 41 0.78 -2.28 5.20
CA ILE A 41 0.98 -2.03 3.75
C ILE A 41 1.17 -0.56 3.38
N PHE A 42 0.88 0.37 4.29
CA PHE A 42 1.08 1.82 4.10
C PHE A 42 2.48 2.27 4.51
N HIS A 43 3.35 1.36 4.96
CA HIS A 43 4.75 1.68 5.24
C HIS A 43 5.55 1.74 3.94
N GLY A 44 6.16 2.89 3.67
CA GLY A 44 7.16 3.01 2.62
C GLY A 44 8.44 2.27 3.01
N LEU A 45 9.10 1.63 2.02
CA LEU A 45 10.41 1.00 2.23
C LEU A 45 11.50 2.02 2.61
N SER A 46 11.31 3.27 2.19
CA SER A 46 12.18 4.41 2.50
C SER A 46 11.38 5.69 2.49
N ARG A 47 11.84 6.71 3.23
CA ARG A 47 11.25 8.05 3.21
C ARG A 47 11.32 8.63 1.79
N PRO A 48 10.19 9.05 1.18
CA PRO A 48 10.21 9.71 -0.12
C PRO A 48 10.97 11.04 -0.08
N THR A 49 11.66 11.40 -1.16
CA THR A 49 12.35 12.69 -1.30
C THR A 49 11.41 13.85 -1.61
N ILE A 50 10.20 13.57 -2.10
CA ILE A 50 9.15 14.56 -2.33
C ILE A 50 8.46 14.93 -1.01
N THR A 51 8.22 16.23 -0.79
CA THR A 51 7.49 16.70 0.39
C THR A 51 5.99 16.41 0.27
N ILE A 52 5.30 16.34 1.41
CA ILE A 52 3.83 16.17 1.43
C ILE A 52 3.14 17.29 0.64
N GLN A 53 3.61 18.53 0.80
CA GLN A 53 3.06 19.67 0.07
C GLN A 53 3.19 19.50 -1.45
N SER A 54 4.42 19.26 -1.96
CA SER A 54 4.64 19.11 -3.40
C SER A 54 3.86 17.92 -3.97
N TYR A 55 3.66 16.86 -3.19
CA TYR A 55 2.83 15.73 -3.61
C TYR A 55 1.34 16.09 -3.69
N LEU A 56 0.79 16.82 -2.71
CA LEU A 56 -0.60 17.29 -2.74
C LEU A 56 -0.85 18.30 -3.87
N GLU A 57 0.07 19.23 -4.10
CA GLU A 57 0.02 20.16 -5.25
C GLU A 57 -0.01 19.39 -6.58
N ARG A 58 0.78 18.31 -6.67
CA ARG A 58 0.82 17.46 -7.86
C ARG A 58 -0.50 16.72 -8.08
N ILE A 59 -1.13 16.20 -7.03
CA ILE A 59 -2.47 15.59 -7.11
C ILE A 59 -3.46 16.64 -7.61
N PHE A 60 -3.51 17.80 -6.97
CA PHE A 60 -4.42 18.88 -7.35
C PHE A 60 -4.20 19.38 -8.79
N LYS A 61 -2.97 19.32 -9.30
CA LYS A 61 -2.68 19.72 -10.67
C LYS A 61 -3.16 18.70 -11.72
N TYR A 62 -3.18 17.41 -11.39
CA TYR A 62 -3.31 16.33 -12.38
C TYR A 62 -4.51 15.39 -12.18
N TYR A 63 -5.41 15.66 -11.23
CA TYR A 63 -6.57 14.79 -10.95
C TYR A 63 -7.63 14.75 -12.07
N ASN A 64 -7.66 15.73 -12.97
CA ASN A 64 -8.76 15.89 -13.91
C ASN A 64 -8.64 14.91 -15.10
N ASN A 65 -9.73 14.24 -15.48
CA ASN A 65 -9.80 13.35 -16.64
C ASN A 65 -9.35 14.00 -17.95
N ALA A 66 -9.55 15.32 -18.12
CA ALA A 66 -9.03 16.03 -19.27
C ALA A 66 -7.50 15.98 -19.37
N TYR A 67 -6.80 15.95 -18.24
CA TYR A 67 -5.35 15.78 -18.19
C TYR A 67 -4.96 14.37 -18.66
N TYR A 68 -5.59 13.33 -18.13
CA TYR A 68 -5.33 11.95 -18.53
C TYR A 68 -5.69 11.69 -19.99
N ALA A 69 -6.79 12.26 -20.49
CA ALA A 69 -7.19 12.18 -21.89
C ALA A 69 -6.12 12.77 -22.81
N LYS A 70 -5.59 13.95 -22.46
CA LYS A 70 -4.51 14.61 -23.19
C LYS A 70 -3.22 13.78 -23.22
N VAL A 71 -2.85 13.15 -22.11
CA VAL A 71 -1.66 12.27 -22.03
C VAL A 71 -1.89 10.98 -22.81
N GLY A 72 -3.09 10.41 -22.74
CA GLY A 72 -3.48 9.18 -23.43
C GLY A 72 -3.79 9.34 -24.92
N GLY A 73 -3.83 10.58 -25.44
CA GLY A 73 -4.10 10.84 -26.86
C GLY A 73 -5.57 10.63 -27.29
N ILE A 74 -6.50 10.63 -26.33
CA ILE A 74 -7.94 10.43 -26.57
C ILE A 74 -8.74 11.68 -26.18
N SER A 75 -10.01 11.73 -26.59
CA SER A 75 -10.88 12.84 -26.21
C SER A 75 -11.28 12.76 -24.72
N THR A 76 -11.52 13.90 -24.07
CA THR A 76 -12.03 13.92 -22.69
C THR A 76 -13.36 13.18 -22.57
N LYS A 77 -14.22 13.26 -23.59
CA LYS A 77 -15.49 12.52 -23.64
C LYS A 77 -15.25 11.02 -23.59
N GLU A 78 -14.32 10.52 -24.40
CA GLU A 78 -13.94 9.11 -24.43
C GLU A 78 -13.33 8.67 -23.10
N MET A 79 -12.39 9.44 -22.51
CA MET A 79 -11.84 9.15 -21.18
C MET A 79 -12.92 9.02 -20.11
N ASN A 80 -13.90 9.94 -20.10
CA ASN A 80 -15.02 9.88 -19.17
C ASN A 80 -15.90 8.64 -19.41
N PHE A 81 -16.13 8.24 -20.66
CA PHE A 81 -16.87 7.00 -20.96
C PHE A 81 -16.12 5.76 -20.48
N LEU A 82 -14.81 5.70 -20.73
CA LEU A 82 -13.97 4.59 -20.29
C LEU A 82 -13.91 4.49 -18.77
N GLU A 83 -13.83 5.62 -18.07
CA GLU A 83 -13.89 5.64 -16.60
C GLU A 83 -15.21 5.04 -16.10
N VAL A 84 -16.35 5.48 -16.64
CA VAL A 84 -17.67 4.96 -16.24
C VAL A 84 -17.78 3.46 -16.56
N ASP A 85 -17.36 3.03 -17.75
CA ASP A 85 -17.38 1.61 -18.16
C ASP A 85 -16.51 0.74 -17.24
N PHE A 86 -15.30 1.21 -16.90
CA PHE A 86 -14.42 0.55 -15.93
C PHE A 86 -15.08 0.43 -14.55
N LEU A 87 -15.68 1.52 -14.04
CA LEU A 87 -16.34 1.53 -12.73
C LEU A 87 -17.49 0.51 -12.66
N PHE A 88 -18.28 0.38 -13.73
CA PHE A 88 -19.31 -0.66 -13.83
C PHE A 88 -18.69 -2.06 -13.96
N GLY A 89 -17.62 -2.22 -14.73
CA GLY A 89 -16.91 -3.49 -14.89
C GLY A 89 -16.36 -4.05 -13.58
N VAL A 90 -15.91 -3.19 -12.67
CA VAL A 90 -15.46 -3.58 -11.32
C VAL A 90 -16.57 -3.52 -10.26
N GLY A 91 -17.81 -3.24 -10.66
CA GLY A 91 -18.96 -3.16 -9.74
C GLY A 91 -18.82 -2.10 -8.65
N PHE A 92 -18.11 -1.00 -8.93
CA PHE A 92 -17.76 0.06 -7.97
C PHE A 92 -16.98 -0.44 -6.73
N GLN A 93 -16.41 -1.65 -6.77
CA GLN A 93 -15.57 -2.19 -5.69
C GLN A 93 -14.14 -1.68 -5.84
N LEU A 94 -13.92 -0.42 -5.46
CA LEU A 94 -12.62 0.25 -5.59
C LEU A 94 -11.67 0.00 -4.42
N ASN A 95 -12.16 -0.62 -3.34
CA ASN A 95 -11.38 -0.92 -2.15
C ASN A 95 -10.83 -2.35 -2.20
N VAL A 96 -9.52 -2.49 -2.01
CA VAL A 96 -8.86 -3.79 -1.84
C VAL A 96 -8.56 -3.96 -0.36
N THR A 97 -9.08 -5.04 0.24
CA THR A 97 -8.75 -5.37 1.63
C THR A 97 -7.29 -5.85 1.74
N PRO A 98 -6.61 -5.61 2.87
CA PRO A 98 -5.24 -6.12 3.07
C PRO A 98 -5.12 -7.63 2.83
N THR A 99 -6.14 -8.40 3.23
CA THR A 99 -6.21 -9.86 3.02
C THR A 99 -6.25 -10.25 1.54
N THR A 100 -7.07 -9.56 0.73
CA THR A 100 -7.17 -9.79 -0.71
C THR A 100 -5.84 -9.46 -1.40
N PHE A 101 -5.24 -8.33 -1.03
CA PHE A 101 -3.94 -7.92 -1.56
C PHE A 101 -2.84 -8.94 -1.25
N GLN A 102 -2.71 -9.35 0.02
CA GLN A 102 -1.72 -10.36 0.44
C GLN A 102 -1.89 -11.68 -0.30
N THR A 103 -3.14 -12.16 -0.43
CA THR A 103 -3.44 -13.40 -1.18
C THR A 103 -2.92 -13.30 -2.61
N TYR A 104 -3.14 -12.17 -3.28
CA TYR A 104 -2.67 -11.95 -4.64
C TYR A 104 -1.14 -11.85 -4.72
N CYS A 105 -0.49 -11.21 -3.74
CA CYS A 105 0.97 -11.19 -3.64
C CYS A 105 1.57 -12.60 -3.50
N CYS A 106 1.02 -13.42 -2.61
CA CYS A 106 1.46 -14.81 -2.43
C CYS A 106 1.27 -15.63 -3.71
N TYR A 107 0.13 -15.46 -4.40
CA TYR A 107 -0.12 -16.09 -5.68
C TYR A 107 0.91 -15.67 -6.74
N LEU A 108 1.11 -14.37 -6.93
CA LEU A 108 2.04 -13.84 -7.93
C LEU A 108 3.47 -14.31 -7.66
N GLN A 109 3.90 -14.31 -6.41
CA GLN A 109 5.23 -14.77 -6.01
C GLN A 109 5.44 -16.26 -6.32
N ARG A 110 4.43 -17.10 -6.06
CA ARG A 110 4.45 -18.53 -6.43
C ARG A 110 4.61 -18.70 -7.95
N GLU A 111 3.79 -18.01 -8.74
CA GLU A 111 3.86 -18.12 -10.20
C GLU A 111 5.21 -17.62 -10.75
N MET A 112 5.77 -16.55 -10.17
CA MET A 112 7.10 -16.05 -10.53
C MET A 112 8.22 -17.06 -10.24
N LEU A 113 8.09 -17.87 -9.19
CA LEU A 113 9.04 -18.94 -8.88
C LEU A 113 8.90 -20.13 -9.83
N LEU A 114 7.68 -20.43 -10.26
CA LEU A 114 7.39 -21.49 -11.24
C LEU A 114 7.83 -21.14 -12.66
N MET A 115 7.91 -19.85 -13.00
CA MET A 115 8.40 -19.38 -14.31
C MET A 115 9.93 -19.14 -14.37
N GLN A 116 10.69 -19.47 -13.32
CA GLN A 116 12.15 -19.43 -13.43
C GLN A 116 12.64 -20.47 -14.44
N PRO A 117 13.61 -20.14 -15.33
CA PRO A 117 14.25 -21.14 -16.19
C PRO A 117 14.87 -22.24 -15.31
N PRO A 118 14.90 -23.51 -15.75
CA PRO A 118 15.45 -24.59 -14.95
C PRO A 118 16.89 -24.23 -14.56
N LEU A 119 17.10 -24.03 -13.25
CA LEU A 119 18.43 -23.88 -12.70
C LEU A 119 19.23 -25.10 -13.13
N GLN A 120 20.27 -24.89 -13.94
CA GLN A 120 21.24 -25.94 -14.23
C GLN A 120 21.87 -26.33 -12.88
N LEU A 121 21.41 -27.44 -12.35
CA LEU A 121 21.87 -28.04 -11.11
C LEU A 121 23.32 -28.52 -11.33
N THR A 122 24.30 -27.67 -11.08
CA THR A 122 25.67 -28.16 -10.87
C THR A 122 25.71 -28.82 -9.50
N THR A 123 25.59 -30.15 -9.53
CA THR A 123 25.73 -31.02 -8.38
C THR A 123 27.17 -30.95 -7.88
N SER A 124 27.44 -30.01 -6.98
CA SER A 124 28.59 -30.09 -6.08
C SER A 124 28.06 -30.44 -4.70
N SER A 125 28.08 -31.74 -4.43
CA SER A 125 27.75 -32.41 -3.18
C SER A 125 28.30 -31.67 -1.95
N LEU A 126 27.47 -31.52 -0.93
CA LEU A 126 27.77 -31.99 0.44
C LEU A 126 26.45 -32.11 1.23
N ILE A 127 26.15 -33.35 1.59
CA ILE A 127 24.99 -33.79 2.35
C ILE A 127 25.25 -33.48 3.82
N THR A 128 24.34 -32.76 4.51
CA THR A 128 23.92 -33.07 5.90
C THR A 128 22.75 -32.19 6.34
N SER A 129 21.70 -32.88 6.78
CA SER A 129 20.59 -32.43 7.63
C SER A 129 19.51 -31.51 7.03
N GLY A 130 18.49 -32.14 6.44
CA GLY A 130 17.12 -32.03 6.95
C GLY A 130 16.53 -30.63 7.14
N LYS A 131 16.78 -29.69 6.23
CA LYS A 131 16.05 -28.43 6.17
C LYS A 131 15.37 -28.34 4.81
N SER A 132 14.08 -28.66 4.81
CA SER A 132 13.15 -28.24 3.76
C SER A 132 13.44 -26.78 3.46
N LEU A 133 13.63 -26.44 2.18
CA LEU A 133 13.85 -25.09 1.71
C LEU A 133 12.61 -24.27 2.08
N ASN A 134 12.62 -23.73 3.30
CA ASN A 134 11.71 -22.71 3.77
C ASN A 134 12.03 -21.50 2.90
N LEU A 135 11.22 -21.30 1.88
CA LEU A 135 11.18 -20.04 1.17
C LEU A 135 10.61 -18.99 2.12
N HIS A 136 11.49 -18.48 2.99
CA HIS A 136 11.24 -17.40 3.91
C HIS A 136 11.18 -16.09 3.10
N LEU A 137 10.08 -15.90 2.40
CA LEU A 137 9.67 -14.60 1.88
C LEU A 137 8.48 -14.13 2.72
N CYS A 138 8.86 -13.44 3.79
CA CYS A 138 8.12 -12.51 4.63
C CYS A 138 6.61 -12.36 4.32
N PHE A 139 5.76 -12.79 5.26
CA PHE A 139 4.82 -11.97 6.05
C PHE A 139 4.07 -12.94 6.97
N ASN A 140 4.66 -13.23 8.14
CA ASN A 140 3.92 -13.96 9.17
C ASN A 140 2.86 -13.02 9.75
N GLU A 141 1.61 -13.21 9.36
CA GLU A 141 0.51 -13.01 10.28
C GLU A 141 0.26 -14.36 10.95
N ASP A 142 0.98 -14.63 12.04
CA ASP A 142 0.60 -15.70 12.94
C ASP A 142 -0.75 -15.32 13.56
N GLN A 143 -1.81 -16.04 13.14
CA GLN A 143 -3.05 -16.13 13.88
C GLN A 143 -2.77 -16.89 15.17
N ASP A 144 -2.61 -16.18 16.28
CA ASP A 144 -2.82 -16.77 17.60
C ASP A 144 -4.21 -16.40 18.10
N GLN A 145 -5.18 -17.25 17.77
CA GLN A 145 -6.24 -17.56 18.74
C GLN A 145 -5.60 -18.42 19.83
N SER A 146 -5.26 -17.84 20.97
CA SER A 146 -5.02 -18.62 22.19
C SER A 146 -5.96 -18.16 23.30
N SER A 147 -6.75 -19.13 23.74
CA SER A 147 -7.74 -19.03 24.80
C SER A 147 -7.01 -18.85 26.14
N HIS A 148 -7.09 -17.68 26.76
CA HIS A 148 -6.73 -17.56 28.17
C HIS A 148 -7.96 -17.82 29.04
N GLN A 149 -8.02 -19.06 29.54
CA GLN A 149 -8.81 -19.46 30.68
C GLN A 149 -8.57 -18.51 31.85
N THR A 150 -9.67 -18.00 32.39
CA THR A 150 -9.74 -17.31 33.68
C THR A 150 -9.37 -18.30 34.78
N GLN A 151 -8.25 -18.08 35.47
CA GLN A 151 -8.01 -18.68 36.78
C GLN A 151 -7.84 -17.56 37.81
N GLN A 152 -8.89 -17.38 38.62
CA GLN A 152 -8.88 -16.58 39.84
C GLN A 152 -7.96 -17.22 40.87
N GLN A 153 -7.12 -16.43 41.54
CA GLN A 153 -6.73 -16.70 42.92
C GLN A 153 -6.77 -15.40 43.73
N LEU A 154 -7.47 -15.49 44.87
CA LEU A 154 -7.57 -14.50 45.92
C LEU A 154 -6.22 -14.27 46.59
N ALA A 155 -5.95 -13.04 47.00
CA ALA A 155 -5.09 -12.74 48.14
C ALA A 155 -5.79 -11.69 49.02
N VAL A 156 -5.82 -12.02 50.31
CA VAL A 156 -6.42 -11.34 51.46
C VAL A 156 -5.76 -10.00 51.74
#